data_AF-X1S8V2-F1
#
_entry.id   AF-X1S8V2-F1
#
_cell.length_a   1.000
_cell.length_b   1.000
_cell.length_c   1.000
_cell.angle_alpha   90.00
_cell.angle_beta   90.00
_cell.angle_gamma   90.00
#
_symmetry.space_group_name_H-M   'P 1'
#
loop_
_entity.id
_entity.type
_entity.pdbx_description
1 polymer ?
#
loop_
_entity_poly.entity_id
_entity_poly.type
_entity_poly.pdbx_seq_one_letter_code
_entity_poly.pdbx_strand_id
1 'polypeptide(L)'
;LKQGVRTSIADGWGGSMLATELQDILFGTPAPVLGQVNLGVFKEDEVNLIIHGHEPLLSEMIVAAAQDPEMVELAKSKGAKGINLAGMCCTANEIIMRHGVPLAGNFLQQEMALVTGAVDAMVVDVQCIMESLPDIAQCYHTKIITTSPKAKIAGAVHIEFDEHKAMEGAKEVVRTAIENFPRRGKNIRIPEEHLDLVAGFSHETINYLLGGMFRASYRPLNDNIINGRIRGVAGVVGCNNARVAHNEGHINMVKELIKNDVLVLQTGCSAM
;
A
#
# COMPACT_ATOMS: atom_id res chain seq x y z
N LEU A 1 15.46 19.20 21.85
CA LEU A 1 14.20 19.80 21.35
C LEU A 1 14.41 20.69 20.13
N LYS A 2 15.02 21.89 20.22
CA LYS A 2 15.19 22.79 19.06
C LYS A 2 15.82 22.15 17.81
N GLN A 3 16.89 21.37 17.97
CA GLN A 3 17.49 20.65 16.83
C GLN A 3 16.58 19.56 16.26
N GLY A 4 15.82 18.85 17.09
CA GLY A 4 14.86 17.84 16.63
C GLY A 4 13.74 18.45 15.78
N VAL A 5 13.20 19.60 16.19
CA VAL A 5 12.20 20.35 15.39
C VAL A 5 12.81 20.85 14.07
N ARG A 6 14.07 21.32 14.10
CA ARG A 6 14.76 21.73 12.87
C ARG A 6 14.91 20.55 11.91
N THR A 7 15.31 19.38 12.39
CA THR A 7 15.44 18.17 11.57
C THR A 7 14.08 17.71 11.03
N SER A 8 13.00 17.74 11.81
CA SER A 8 11.67 17.32 11.34
C SER A 8 11.10 18.23 10.24
N ILE A 9 11.49 19.51 10.19
CA ILE A 9 11.12 20.39 9.07
C ILE A 9 11.73 19.89 7.76
N ALA A 10 12.97 19.39 7.79
CA ALA A 10 13.63 18.84 6.59
C ALA A 10 13.02 17.51 6.13
N ASP A 11 12.39 16.76 7.04
CA ASP A 11 11.59 15.60 6.69
C ASP A 11 10.30 16.04 5.97
N GLY A 12 9.46 16.85 6.60
CA GLY A 12 8.16 17.25 6.03
C GLY A 12 8.28 18.11 4.76
N TRP A 13 9.03 19.21 4.82
CA TRP A 13 9.17 20.19 3.73
C TRP A 13 10.38 19.94 2.81
N GLY A 14 11.13 18.86 3.08
CA GLY A 14 12.21 18.40 2.23
C GLY A 14 11.88 17.02 1.69
N GLY A 15 12.24 15.96 2.42
CA GLY A 15 12.10 14.58 1.96
C GLY A 15 10.69 14.23 1.50
N SER A 16 9.71 14.37 2.37
CA SER A 16 8.32 13.96 2.12
C SER A 16 7.67 14.78 1.00
N MET A 17 7.72 16.11 1.07
CA MET A 17 7.13 16.98 0.03
C MET A 17 7.77 16.74 -1.35
N LEU A 18 9.11 16.69 -1.42
CA LEU A 18 9.80 16.44 -2.68
C LEU A 18 9.50 15.06 -3.23
N ALA A 19 9.44 14.03 -2.36
CA ALA A 19 9.09 12.68 -2.79
C ALA A 19 7.68 12.64 -3.39
N THR A 20 6.68 13.21 -2.72
CA THR A 20 5.30 13.25 -3.23
C THR A 20 5.22 13.99 -4.57
N GLU A 21 5.79 15.19 -4.68
CA GLU A 21 5.74 15.97 -5.93
C GLU A 21 6.44 15.26 -7.09
N LEU A 22 7.64 14.70 -6.86
CA LEU A 22 8.38 13.99 -7.91
C LEU A 22 7.68 12.69 -8.31
N GLN A 23 7.06 11.97 -7.37
CA GLN A 23 6.28 10.78 -7.67
C GLN A 23 5.05 11.13 -8.51
N ASP A 24 4.36 12.22 -8.20
CA ASP A 24 3.21 12.66 -8.98
C ASP A 24 3.61 13.09 -10.41
N ILE A 25 4.78 13.71 -10.57
CA ILE A 25 5.34 14.03 -11.90
C ILE A 25 5.64 12.75 -12.70
N LEU A 26 6.20 11.72 -12.04
CA LEU A 26 6.65 10.49 -12.70
C LEU A 26 5.52 9.49 -12.98
N PHE A 27 4.58 9.35 -12.04
CA PHE A 27 3.58 8.29 -12.01
C PHE A 27 2.13 8.82 -12.13
N GLY A 28 1.97 10.14 -12.14
CA GLY A 28 0.67 10.80 -12.22
C GLY A 28 0.13 11.19 -10.85
N THR A 29 -0.44 12.39 -10.78
CA THR A 29 -1.16 12.87 -9.59
C THR A 29 -2.38 11.98 -9.30
N PRO A 30 -2.55 11.48 -8.07
CA PRO A 30 -3.69 10.67 -7.68
C PRO A 30 -5.05 11.32 -7.95
N ALA A 31 -6.02 10.51 -8.35
CA ALA A 31 -7.41 10.89 -8.58
C ALA A 31 -8.36 9.86 -7.94
N PRO A 32 -9.65 10.19 -7.72
CA PRO A 32 -10.58 9.30 -7.04
C PRO A 32 -10.68 7.95 -7.75
N VAL A 33 -10.28 6.89 -7.04
CA VAL A 33 -10.24 5.53 -7.55
C VAL A 33 -10.91 4.60 -6.55
N LEU A 34 -11.75 3.70 -7.07
CA LEU A 34 -12.34 2.62 -6.29
C LEU A 34 -11.28 1.53 -6.06
N GLY A 35 -11.11 1.12 -4.82
CA GLY A 35 -10.30 -0.03 -4.44
C GLY A 35 -10.97 -0.81 -3.32
N GLN A 36 -10.28 -1.83 -2.83
CA GLN A 36 -10.75 -2.68 -1.73
C GLN A 36 -9.67 -2.79 -0.65
N VAL A 37 -10.08 -3.04 0.59
CA VAL A 37 -9.17 -3.21 1.73
C VAL A 37 -9.51 -4.46 2.53
N ASN A 38 -8.49 -4.95 3.25
CA ASN A 38 -8.45 -6.07 4.19
C ASN A 38 -8.08 -7.40 3.53
N LEU A 39 -7.76 -8.41 4.34
CA LEU A 39 -7.18 -9.67 3.89
C LEU A 39 -8.09 -10.50 2.98
N GLY A 40 -9.40 -10.19 2.91
CA GLY A 40 -10.35 -10.84 2.00
C GLY A 40 -10.17 -10.49 0.51
N VAL A 41 -9.21 -9.61 0.19
CA VAL A 41 -8.86 -9.28 -1.21
C VAL A 41 -8.09 -10.39 -1.93
N PHE A 42 -7.55 -11.38 -1.22
CA PHE A 42 -6.85 -12.50 -1.83
C PHE A 42 -7.81 -13.44 -2.60
N LYS A 43 -7.27 -14.12 -3.62
CA LYS A 43 -8.01 -15.05 -4.48
C LYS A 43 -7.38 -16.43 -4.44
N GLU A 44 -8.18 -17.46 -4.19
CA GLU A 44 -7.67 -18.85 -4.15
C GLU A 44 -7.22 -19.36 -5.52
N ASP A 45 -7.83 -18.84 -6.59
CA ASP A 45 -7.64 -19.28 -7.97
C ASP A 45 -6.71 -18.37 -8.80
N GLU A 46 -6.12 -17.35 -8.19
CA GLU A 46 -5.14 -16.47 -8.82
C GLU A 46 -3.81 -16.46 -8.05
N VAL A 47 -2.73 -16.05 -8.73
CA VAL A 47 -1.43 -15.84 -8.10
C VAL A 47 -1.52 -14.62 -7.19
N ASN A 48 -1.33 -14.76 -5.88
CA ASN A 48 -1.36 -13.63 -4.95
C ASN A 48 0.07 -13.13 -4.70
N LEU A 49 0.37 -11.94 -5.21
CA LEU A 49 1.64 -11.25 -4.99
C LEU A 49 1.41 -10.00 -4.13
N ILE A 50 2.01 -9.99 -2.94
CA ILE A 50 1.98 -8.83 -2.05
C ILE A 50 3.15 -7.90 -2.34
N ILE A 51 2.87 -6.62 -2.52
CA ILE A 51 3.87 -5.54 -2.58
C ILE A 51 3.88 -4.82 -1.24
N HIS A 52 5.00 -4.88 -0.50
CA HIS A 52 5.08 -4.33 0.85
C HIS A 52 6.34 -3.47 1.04
N GLY A 53 6.19 -2.29 1.64
CA GLY A 53 7.30 -1.36 1.82
C GLY A 53 6.91 0.09 1.56
N HIS A 54 7.80 0.87 0.93
CA HIS A 54 7.71 2.33 0.81
C HIS A 54 8.23 2.93 -0.51
N GLU A 55 9.04 2.23 -1.32
CA GLU A 55 9.62 2.80 -2.54
C GLU A 55 8.69 2.55 -3.75
N PRO A 56 8.05 3.57 -4.34
CA PRO A 56 7.00 3.34 -5.33
C PRO A 56 7.52 2.87 -6.68
N LEU A 57 8.77 3.19 -7.03
CA LEU A 57 9.35 2.81 -8.33
C LEU A 57 9.29 1.29 -8.56
N LEU A 58 9.60 0.49 -7.54
CA LEU A 58 9.48 -0.96 -7.59
C LEU A 58 8.01 -1.37 -7.80
N SER A 59 7.10 -0.81 -6.99
CA SER A 59 5.68 -1.16 -7.02
C SER A 59 5.01 -0.83 -8.36
N GLU A 60 5.31 0.32 -8.95
CA GLU A 60 4.84 0.75 -10.26
C GLU A 60 5.28 -0.22 -11.36
N MET A 61 6.54 -0.66 -11.32
CA MET A 61 7.06 -1.63 -12.28
C MET A 61 6.47 -3.01 -12.10
N ILE A 62 6.16 -3.44 -10.87
CA ILE A 62 5.46 -4.71 -10.61
C ILE A 62 4.03 -4.65 -11.15
N VAL A 63 3.32 -3.54 -10.95
CA VAL A 63 1.97 -3.35 -11.53
C VAL A 63 2.01 -3.49 -13.05
N ALA A 64 2.95 -2.80 -13.71
CA ALA A 64 3.13 -2.92 -15.15
C ALA A 64 3.52 -4.34 -15.59
N ALA A 65 4.44 -5.01 -14.87
CA ALA A 65 4.88 -6.37 -15.18
C ALA A 65 3.77 -7.42 -15.00
N ALA A 66 2.89 -7.26 -14.02
CA ALA A 66 1.76 -8.16 -13.80
C ALA A 66 0.70 -8.08 -14.91
N GLN A 67 0.64 -6.96 -15.63
CA GLN A 67 -0.23 -6.76 -16.79
C GLN A 67 0.42 -7.21 -18.11
N ASP A 68 1.72 -7.54 -18.10
CA ASP A 68 2.43 -7.98 -19.29
C ASP A 68 1.83 -9.30 -19.81
N PRO A 69 1.48 -9.39 -21.12
CA PRO A 69 0.89 -10.61 -21.69
C PRO A 69 1.71 -11.87 -21.45
N GLU A 70 3.04 -11.78 -21.42
CA GLU A 70 3.91 -12.92 -21.14
C GLU A 70 3.73 -13.44 -19.71
N MET A 71 3.58 -12.53 -18.74
CA MET A 71 3.35 -12.90 -17.34
C MET A 71 1.95 -13.48 -17.14
N VAL A 72 0.94 -12.88 -17.79
CA VAL A 72 -0.45 -13.38 -17.74
C VAL A 72 -0.55 -14.78 -18.33
N GLU A 73 0.06 -15.04 -19.49
CA GLU A 73 0.07 -16.38 -20.09
C GLU A 73 0.89 -17.37 -19.27
N LEU A 74 2.00 -16.92 -18.65
CA LEU A 74 2.75 -17.76 -17.71
C LEU A 74 1.87 -18.16 -16.51
N ALA A 75 1.12 -17.23 -15.91
CA ALA A 75 0.22 -17.52 -14.78
C ALA A 75 -0.83 -18.57 -15.16
N LYS A 76 -1.46 -18.43 -16.34
CA LYS A 76 -2.39 -19.43 -16.88
C LYS A 76 -1.73 -20.79 -17.10
N SER A 77 -0.50 -20.81 -17.62
CA SER A 77 0.24 -22.07 -17.82
C SER A 77 0.54 -22.82 -16.52
N LYS A 78 0.57 -22.11 -15.38
CA LYS A 78 0.73 -22.69 -14.04
C LYS A 78 -0.60 -23.04 -13.35
N GLY A 79 -1.73 -22.82 -14.02
CA GLY A 79 -3.07 -23.17 -13.54
C GLY A 79 -3.78 -22.08 -12.76
N ALA A 80 -3.25 -20.85 -12.71
CA ALA A 80 -3.93 -19.70 -12.13
C ALA A 80 -4.86 -19.04 -13.15
N LYS A 81 -5.98 -18.44 -12.71
CA LYS A 81 -6.87 -17.65 -13.58
C LYS A 81 -6.30 -16.27 -13.92
N GLY A 82 -5.43 -15.74 -13.07
CA GLY A 82 -4.87 -14.40 -13.18
C GLY A 82 -3.74 -14.15 -12.18
N ILE A 83 -3.32 -12.89 -12.09
CA ILE A 83 -2.34 -12.38 -11.14
C ILE A 83 -3.06 -11.34 -10.29
N ASN A 84 -3.28 -11.66 -9.02
CA ASN A 84 -3.87 -10.78 -8.04
C ASN A 84 -2.77 -10.04 -7.29
N LEU A 85 -2.66 -8.73 -7.53
CA LEU A 85 -1.79 -7.85 -6.77
C LEU A 85 -2.54 -7.33 -5.54
N ALA A 86 -1.86 -7.31 -4.40
CA ALA A 86 -2.32 -6.59 -3.22
C ALA A 86 -1.15 -5.88 -2.56
N GLY A 87 -1.40 -4.78 -1.87
CA GLY A 87 -0.35 -4.02 -1.20
C GLY A 87 -0.46 -4.03 0.33
N MET A 88 0.67 -3.86 1.02
CA MET A 88 0.70 -3.54 2.46
C MET A 88 1.60 -2.34 2.78
N CYS A 89 1.20 -1.52 3.76
CA CYS A 89 1.89 -0.29 4.18
C CYS A 89 2.03 0.77 3.06
N CYS A 90 2.99 1.69 3.14
CA CYS A 90 2.95 2.92 2.35
C CYS A 90 3.05 2.70 0.83
N THR A 91 3.85 1.74 0.35
CA THR A 91 3.91 1.40 -1.08
C THR A 91 2.54 0.97 -1.63
N ALA A 92 1.71 0.35 -0.79
CA ALA A 92 0.34 0.00 -1.13
C ALA A 92 -0.56 1.22 -1.28
N ASN A 93 -0.39 2.21 -0.40
CA ASN A 93 -1.11 3.48 -0.52
C ASN A 93 -0.74 4.18 -1.84
N GLU A 94 0.52 4.11 -2.27
CA GLU A 94 0.94 4.70 -3.55
C GLU A 94 0.23 4.06 -4.74
N ILE A 95 0.15 2.72 -4.78
CA ILE A 95 -0.48 2.01 -5.91
C ILE A 95 -2.00 1.98 -5.86
N ILE A 96 -2.65 1.99 -4.69
CA ILE A 96 -4.13 2.10 -4.66
C ILE A 96 -4.58 3.47 -5.15
N MET A 97 -3.84 4.53 -4.80
CA MET A 97 -4.16 5.90 -5.18
C MET A 97 -4.03 6.17 -6.68
N ARG A 98 -3.25 5.36 -7.41
CA ARG A 98 -3.00 5.53 -8.86
C ARG A 98 -3.66 4.44 -9.72
N HIS A 99 -3.67 3.20 -9.24
CA HIS A 99 -4.07 2.03 -10.03
C HIS A 99 -5.25 1.24 -9.43
N GLY A 100 -5.69 1.56 -8.21
CA GLY A 100 -6.79 0.86 -7.54
C GLY A 100 -6.43 -0.55 -7.07
N VAL A 101 -5.13 -0.86 -6.97
CA VAL A 101 -4.66 -2.14 -6.43
C VAL A 101 -5.13 -2.28 -4.97
N PRO A 102 -5.80 -3.38 -4.59
CA PRO A 102 -6.33 -3.56 -3.24
C PRO A 102 -5.28 -3.52 -2.12
N LEU A 103 -5.68 -3.03 -0.95
CA LEU A 103 -4.88 -3.02 0.27
C LEU A 103 -5.12 -4.31 1.06
N ALA A 104 -4.14 -5.20 1.13
CA ALA A 104 -4.26 -6.42 1.94
C ALA A 104 -4.33 -6.11 3.44
N GLY A 105 -3.60 -5.09 3.90
CA GLY A 105 -3.63 -4.68 5.30
C GLY A 105 -2.49 -3.74 5.70
N ASN A 106 -2.49 -3.36 6.96
CA ASN A 106 -1.54 -2.43 7.54
C ASN A 106 -0.38 -3.12 8.29
N PHE A 107 0.43 -2.34 9.01
CA PHE A 107 1.70 -2.77 9.60
C PHE A 107 1.62 -4.05 10.45
N LEU A 108 0.63 -4.18 11.34
CA LEU A 108 0.52 -5.36 12.22
C LEU A 108 -0.16 -6.56 11.54
N GLN A 109 -0.60 -6.43 10.30
CA GLN A 109 -1.22 -7.53 9.56
C GLN A 109 -0.25 -8.25 8.62
N GLN A 110 0.98 -7.76 8.44
CA GLN A 110 1.94 -8.33 7.48
C GLN A 110 2.23 -9.82 7.68
N GLU A 111 2.37 -10.27 8.92
CA GLU A 111 2.55 -11.68 9.26
C GLU A 111 1.25 -12.48 9.05
N MET A 112 0.11 -11.88 9.41
CA MET A 112 -1.22 -12.50 9.26
C MET A 112 -1.58 -12.74 7.80
N ALA A 113 -1.10 -11.90 6.88
CA ALA A 113 -1.26 -12.12 5.45
C ALA A 113 -0.63 -13.46 5.01
N LEU A 114 0.56 -13.79 5.50
CA LEU A 114 1.21 -15.08 5.24
C LEU A 114 0.42 -16.24 5.83
N VAL A 115 -0.16 -16.05 7.02
CA VAL A 115 -0.92 -17.08 7.74
C VAL A 115 -2.17 -17.53 6.98
N THR A 116 -2.72 -16.71 6.08
CA THR A 116 -3.81 -17.11 5.17
C THR A 116 -3.45 -18.31 4.30
N GLY A 117 -2.15 -18.56 4.07
CA GLY A 117 -1.66 -19.60 3.17
C GLY A 117 -1.90 -19.32 1.68
N ALA A 118 -2.47 -18.16 1.33
CA ALA A 118 -2.82 -17.81 -0.05
C ALA A 118 -1.71 -17.04 -0.78
N VAL A 119 -0.75 -16.47 -0.06
CA VAL A 119 0.30 -15.59 -0.62
C VAL A 119 1.39 -16.43 -1.29
N ASP A 120 1.63 -16.24 -2.58
CA ASP A 120 2.68 -16.98 -3.29
C ASP A 120 4.04 -16.31 -3.16
N ALA A 121 4.05 -14.98 -3.18
CA ALA A 121 5.22 -14.21 -2.85
C ALA A 121 4.84 -12.88 -2.19
N MET A 122 5.73 -12.40 -1.34
CA MET A 122 5.70 -11.05 -0.79
C MET A 122 7.03 -10.40 -1.17
N VAL A 123 6.96 -9.39 -2.03
CA VAL A 123 8.12 -8.59 -2.41
C VAL A 123 8.21 -7.37 -1.52
N VAL A 124 9.41 -7.11 -1.02
CA VAL A 124 9.69 -6.08 -0.03
C VAL A 124 10.89 -5.21 -0.43
N ASP A 125 10.76 -3.90 -0.20
CA ASP A 125 11.84 -2.93 -0.39
C ASP A 125 12.53 -2.54 0.94
N VAL A 126 12.14 -1.45 1.58
CA VAL A 126 12.69 -0.86 2.80
C VAL A 126 11.56 -0.42 3.74
N GLN A 127 11.92 -0.27 5.01
CA GLN A 127 11.11 0.32 6.10
C GLN A 127 9.83 -0.46 6.47
N CYS A 128 9.62 -0.62 7.77
CA CYS A 128 8.45 -1.28 8.39
C CYS A 128 8.20 -2.74 7.96
N ILE A 129 9.21 -3.41 7.39
CA ILE A 129 9.20 -4.83 7.07
C ILE A 129 9.74 -5.58 8.29
N MET A 130 8.93 -6.48 8.85
CA MET A 130 9.35 -7.28 10.01
C MET A 130 10.34 -8.36 9.55
N GLU A 131 11.47 -8.45 10.25
CA GLU A 131 12.50 -9.47 9.97
C GLU A 131 12.02 -10.90 10.26
N SER A 132 10.89 -11.08 10.96
CA SER A 132 10.23 -12.37 11.20
C SER A 132 9.53 -12.95 9.96
N LEU A 133 9.29 -12.15 8.91
CA LEU A 133 8.56 -12.61 7.73
C LEU A 133 9.16 -13.87 7.08
N PRO A 134 10.49 -14.01 6.89
CA PRO A 134 11.07 -15.25 6.36
C PRO A 134 10.88 -16.45 7.29
N ASP A 135 10.93 -16.27 8.61
CA ASP A 135 10.72 -17.38 9.56
C ASP A 135 9.29 -17.90 9.51
N ILE A 136 8.32 -17.00 9.39
CA ILE A 136 6.90 -17.37 9.21
C ILE A 136 6.71 -18.02 7.84
N ALA A 137 7.28 -17.45 6.78
CA ALA A 137 7.15 -17.95 5.42
C ALA A 137 7.69 -19.37 5.25
N GLN A 138 8.69 -19.80 6.03
CA GLN A 138 9.19 -21.18 6.02
C GLN A 138 8.13 -22.22 6.42
N CYS A 139 7.08 -21.82 7.13
CA CYS A 139 5.94 -22.69 7.48
C CYS A 139 4.92 -22.83 6.32
N TYR A 140 5.09 -22.05 5.25
CA TYR A 140 4.22 -21.99 4.08
C TYR A 140 5.04 -22.16 2.79
N HIS A 141 4.41 -22.04 1.63
CA HIS A 141 5.12 -22.04 0.35
C HIS A 141 5.68 -20.66 0.00
N THR A 142 5.17 -19.60 0.65
CA THR A 142 5.40 -18.19 0.29
C THR A 142 6.89 -17.85 0.15
N LYS A 143 7.22 -17.10 -0.90
CA LYS A 143 8.56 -16.54 -1.09
C LYS A 143 8.61 -15.10 -0.59
N ILE A 144 9.44 -14.83 0.42
CA ILE A 144 9.82 -13.46 0.77
C ILE A 144 10.96 -13.03 -0.15
N ILE A 145 10.77 -11.93 -0.86
CA ILE A 145 11.71 -11.41 -1.86
C ILE A 145 12.14 -10.01 -1.43
N THR A 146 13.40 -9.85 -1.03
CA THR A 146 14.00 -8.54 -0.76
C THR A 146 14.61 -7.97 -2.03
N THR A 147 14.39 -6.68 -2.29
CA THR A 147 14.86 -6.04 -3.54
C THR A 147 15.86 -4.93 -3.32
N SER A 148 15.81 -4.23 -2.18
CA SER A 148 16.72 -3.13 -1.90
C SER A 148 18.04 -3.64 -1.30
N PRO A 149 19.21 -3.19 -1.79
CA PRO A 149 20.48 -3.50 -1.13
C PRO A 149 20.58 -2.90 0.28
N LYS A 150 19.71 -1.91 0.58
CA LYS A 150 19.62 -1.22 1.88
C LYS A 150 18.98 -2.10 2.97
N ALA A 151 18.21 -3.13 2.61
CA ALA A 151 17.38 -3.91 3.54
C ALA A 151 17.31 -5.40 3.15
N LYS A 152 18.47 -6.07 3.12
CA LYS A 152 18.54 -7.53 2.95
C LYS A 152 18.11 -8.22 4.25
N ILE A 153 17.30 -9.27 4.16
CA ILE A 153 16.81 -10.05 5.31
C ILE A 153 17.30 -11.49 5.15
N ALA A 154 17.91 -12.04 6.20
CA ALA A 154 18.34 -13.42 6.20
C ALA A 154 17.15 -14.38 5.98
N GLY A 155 17.34 -15.43 5.19
CA GLY A 155 16.29 -16.39 4.86
C GLY A 155 15.34 -15.95 3.73
N ALA A 156 15.33 -14.67 3.34
CA ALA A 156 14.63 -14.21 2.15
C ALA A 156 15.42 -14.48 0.86
N VAL A 157 14.71 -14.61 -0.26
CA VAL A 157 15.33 -14.55 -1.59
C VAL A 157 15.70 -13.09 -1.86
N HIS A 158 16.86 -12.85 -2.47
CA HIS A 158 17.27 -11.50 -2.86
C HIS A 158 17.29 -11.37 -4.37
N ILE A 159 16.42 -10.50 -4.89
CA ILE A 159 16.37 -10.12 -6.30
C ILE A 159 16.61 -8.61 -6.34
N GLU A 160 17.88 -8.22 -6.46
CA GLU A 160 18.26 -6.80 -6.37
C GLU A 160 17.61 -6.01 -7.51
N PHE A 161 16.90 -4.93 -7.16
CA PHE A 161 16.24 -4.08 -8.14
C PHE A 161 17.21 -3.02 -8.68
N ASP A 162 17.65 -3.23 -9.93
CA ASP A 162 18.44 -2.27 -10.69
C ASP A 162 17.52 -1.26 -11.39
N GLU A 163 17.59 0.02 -11.03
CA GLU A 163 16.71 1.04 -11.60
C GLU A 163 16.93 1.24 -13.11
N HIS A 164 18.10 0.87 -13.65
CA HIS A 164 18.37 0.92 -15.09
C HIS A 164 17.76 -0.26 -15.86
N LYS A 165 17.34 -1.32 -15.16
CA LYS A 165 16.70 -2.53 -15.70
C LYS A 165 15.42 -2.86 -14.96
N ALA A 166 14.72 -1.82 -14.52
CA ALA A 166 13.60 -1.91 -13.60
C ALA A 166 12.51 -2.92 -14.02
N MET A 167 12.17 -2.95 -15.31
CA MET A 167 11.18 -3.89 -15.85
C MET A 167 11.66 -5.35 -15.82
N GLU A 168 12.95 -5.61 -16.04
CA GLU A 168 13.50 -6.97 -15.97
C GLU A 168 13.41 -7.50 -14.53
N GLY A 169 13.80 -6.70 -13.55
CA GLY A 169 13.69 -7.05 -12.13
C GLY A 169 12.24 -7.26 -11.70
N ALA A 170 11.32 -6.38 -12.11
CA ALA A 170 9.89 -6.53 -11.83
C ALA A 170 9.31 -7.81 -12.45
N LYS A 171 9.65 -8.12 -13.71
CA LYS A 171 9.26 -9.39 -14.36
C LYS A 171 9.83 -10.60 -13.63
N GLU A 172 11.06 -10.52 -13.10
CA GLU A 172 11.65 -11.61 -12.32
C GLU A 172 10.90 -11.87 -11.00
N VAL A 173 10.52 -10.80 -10.29
CA VAL A 173 9.68 -10.89 -9.09
C VAL A 173 8.32 -11.54 -9.40
N VAL A 174 7.62 -11.03 -10.42
CA VAL A 174 6.30 -11.54 -10.83
C VAL A 174 6.41 -13.01 -11.27
N ARG A 175 7.41 -13.34 -12.08
CA ARG A 175 7.70 -14.72 -12.50
C ARG A 175 7.93 -15.63 -11.29
N THR A 176 8.71 -15.17 -10.31
CA THR A 176 8.98 -15.95 -9.08
C THR A 176 7.69 -16.26 -8.32
N ALA A 177 6.77 -15.30 -8.22
CA ALA A 177 5.45 -15.52 -7.61
C ALA A 177 4.63 -16.55 -8.39
N ILE A 178 4.55 -16.38 -9.71
CA ILE A 178 3.80 -17.29 -10.61
C ILE A 178 4.33 -18.72 -10.55
N GLU A 179 5.64 -18.90 -10.61
CA GLU A 179 6.27 -20.22 -10.55
C GLU A 179 6.11 -20.90 -9.18
N ASN A 180 5.84 -20.11 -8.13
CA ASN A 180 5.60 -20.61 -6.79
C ASN A 180 4.13 -21.00 -6.55
N PHE A 181 3.17 -20.49 -7.33
CA PHE A 181 1.74 -20.80 -7.20
C PHE A 181 1.42 -22.31 -7.18
N PRO A 182 1.99 -23.18 -8.03
CA PRO A 182 1.72 -24.62 -7.97
C PRO A 182 2.17 -25.30 -6.66
N ARG A 183 3.00 -24.64 -5.84
CA ARG A 183 3.44 -25.14 -4.52
C ARG A 183 2.47 -24.76 -3.40
N ARG A 184 1.44 -23.96 -3.69
CA ARG A 184 0.44 -23.53 -2.72
C ARG A 184 -0.20 -24.76 -2.05
N GLY A 185 -0.18 -24.75 -0.73
CA GLY A 185 -0.74 -25.84 0.09
C GLY A 185 -2.28 -25.87 0.04
N LYS A 186 -2.86 -26.89 0.67
CA LYS A 186 -4.33 -27.03 0.78
C LYS A 186 -4.93 -26.29 1.98
N ASN A 187 -4.12 -25.88 2.95
CA ASN A 187 -4.58 -25.19 4.15
C ASN A 187 -4.66 -23.68 3.89
N ILE A 188 -5.53 -23.28 2.98
CA ILE A 188 -5.81 -21.88 2.64
C ILE A 188 -6.99 -21.42 3.50
N ARG A 189 -6.85 -20.25 4.11
CA ARG A 189 -7.87 -19.60 4.95
C ARG A 189 -7.87 -18.11 4.69
N ILE A 190 -8.55 -17.72 3.61
CA ILE A 190 -8.78 -16.31 3.29
C ILE A 190 -10.06 -15.87 4.04
N PRO A 191 -10.02 -14.82 4.87
CA PRO A 191 -11.23 -14.28 5.49
C PRO A 191 -12.17 -13.70 4.42
N GLU A 192 -13.48 -13.76 4.64
CA GLU A 192 -14.45 -13.20 3.68
C GLU A 192 -14.47 -11.66 3.76
N GLU A 193 -14.05 -11.10 4.89
CA GLU A 193 -14.12 -9.68 5.19
C GLU A 193 -13.18 -8.84 4.30
N HIS A 194 -13.81 -8.02 3.47
CA HIS A 194 -13.20 -6.93 2.72
C HIS A 194 -14.21 -5.79 2.61
N LEU A 195 -13.72 -4.57 2.37
CA LEU A 195 -14.55 -3.38 2.21
C LEU A 195 -14.10 -2.60 0.98
N ASP A 196 -15.06 -2.03 0.27
CA ASP A 196 -14.78 -1.06 -0.79
C ASP A 196 -14.36 0.28 -0.16
N LEU A 197 -13.42 0.96 -0.81
CA LEU A 197 -12.98 2.30 -0.43
C LEU A 197 -12.73 3.15 -1.66
N VAL A 198 -12.81 4.47 -1.49
CA VAL A 198 -12.38 5.44 -2.51
C VAL A 198 -11.11 6.09 -2.01
N ALA A 199 -10.02 5.93 -2.75
CA ALA A 199 -8.72 6.54 -2.48
C ALA A 199 -8.44 7.69 -3.46
N GLY A 200 -7.23 8.27 -3.39
CA GLY A 200 -6.75 9.20 -4.41
C GLY A 200 -7.20 10.65 -4.23
N PHE A 201 -7.45 11.09 -3.00
CA PHE A 201 -7.79 12.48 -2.67
C PHE A 201 -6.53 13.36 -2.57
N SER A 202 -5.86 13.61 -3.70
CA SER A 202 -4.75 14.58 -3.81
C SER A 202 -5.22 16.03 -3.60
N HIS A 203 -4.26 16.95 -3.42
CA HIS A 203 -4.54 18.38 -3.31
C HIS A 203 -5.30 18.90 -4.55
N GLU A 204 -4.86 18.49 -5.73
CA GLU A 204 -5.42 18.82 -7.04
C GLU A 204 -6.85 18.30 -7.16
N THR A 205 -7.06 17.03 -6.79
CA THR A 205 -8.38 16.39 -6.77
C THR A 205 -9.33 17.12 -5.83
N ILE A 206 -8.90 17.44 -4.61
CA ILE A 206 -9.77 18.14 -3.64
C ILE A 206 -10.15 19.53 -4.18
N ASN A 207 -9.20 20.27 -4.75
CA ASN A 207 -9.51 21.57 -5.36
C ASN A 207 -10.50 21.45 -6.53
N TYR A 208 -10.34 20.43 -7.37
CA TYR A 208 -11.27 20.14 -8.44
C TYR A 208 -12.66 19.79 -7.90
N LEU A 209 -12.77 18.95 -6.87
CA LEU A 209 -14.06 18.57 -6.28
C LEU A 209 -14.79 19.77 -5.63
N LEU A 210 -14.04 20.72 -5.06
CA LEU A 210 -14.64 21.90 -4.42
C LEU A 210 -15.07 22.99 -5.40
N GLY A 211 -14.36 23.17 -6.52
CA GLY A 211 -14.55 24.33 -7.40
C GLY A 211 -14.65 24.04 -8.90
N GLY A 212 -14.50 22.78 -9.31
CA GLY A 212 -14.32 22.40 -10.71
C GLY A 212 -13.06 23.01 -11.33
N MET A 213 -12.92 22.91 -12.66
CA MET A 213 -11.73 23.40 -13.37
C MET A 213 -11.53 24.92 -13.26
N PHE A 214 -12.62 25.70 -13.20
CA PHE A 214 -12.56 27.16 -13.32
C PHE A 214 -12.54 27.92 -11.99
N ARG A 215 -12.91 27.27 -10.88
CA ARG A 215 -12.98 27.90 -9.54
C ARG A 215 -12.28 27.05 -8.47
N ALA A 216 -11.37 26.17 -8.90
CA ALA A 216 -10.54 25.31 -8.06
C ALA A 216 -9.93 26.11 -6.90
N SER A 217 -10.41 25.87 -5.68
CA SER A 217 -9.92 26.52 -4.46
C SER A 217 -10.49 25.85 -3.21
N TYR A 218 -9.84 26.06 -2.07
CA TYR A 218 -10.37 25.69 -0.75
C TYR A 218 -11.46 26.61 -0.23
N ARG A 219 -11.90 27.63 -0.99
CA ARG A 219 -12.91 28.59 -0.51
C ARG A 219 -14.18 27.90 0.00
N PRO A 220 -14.77 26.89 -0.69
CA PRO A 220 -15.95 26.21 -0.15
C PRO A 220 -15.68 25.48 1.16
N LEU A 221 -14.51 24.85 1.33
CA LEU A 221 -14.13 24.23 2.60
C LEU A 221 -13.99 25.29 3.71
N ASN A 222 -13.24 26.36 3.43
CA ASN A 222 -13.00 27.45 4.37
C ASN A 222 -14.30 28.14 4.79
N ASP A 223 -15.22 28.39 3.85
CA ASP A 223 -16.52 29.01 4.13
C ASP A 223 -17.35 28.13 5.06
N ASN A 224 -17.33 26.79 4.88
CA ASN A 224 -18.02 25.84 5.75
C ASN A 224 -17.33 25.67 7.12
N ILE A 225 -16.04 25.97 7.25
CA ILE A 225 -15.38 26.06 8.56
C ILE A 225 -15.75 27.36 9.27
N ILE A 226 -15.65 28.49 8.58
CA ILE A 226 -15.94 29.83 9.13
C ILE A 226 -17.40 29.93 9.60
N ASN A 227 -18.34 29.35 8.86
CA ASN A 227 -19.75 29.37 9.23
C ASN A 227 -20.15 28.27 10.25
N GLY A 228 -19.20 27.43 10.68
CA GLY A 228 -19.40 26.41 11.70
C GLY A 228 -20.10 25.13 11.24
N ARG A 229 -20.32 24.92 9.93
CA ARG A 229 -20.84 23.64 9.40
C ARG A 229 -19.84 22.50 9.50
N ILE A 230 -18.55 22.80 9.35
CA ILE A 230 -17.45 21.90 9.63
C ILE A 230 -16.68 22.53 10.80
N ARG A 231 -16.57 21.81 11.91
CA ARG A 231 -15.87 22.32 13.10
C ARG A 231 -14.38 22.58 12.83
N GLY A 232 -13.78 21.75 11.97
CA GLY A 232 -12.39 21.86 11.57
C GLY A 232 -11.94 20.66 10.74
N VAL A 233 -10.63 20.57 10.50
CA VAL A 233 -10.00 19.44 9.81
C VAL A 233 -8.93 18.84 10.72
N ALA A 234 -8.86 17.51 10.80
CA ALA A 234 -7.85 16.79 11.55
C ALA A 234 -7.12 15.77 10.66
N GLY A 235 -5.79 15.68 10.83
CA GLY A 235 -4.99 14.61 10.25
C GLY A 235 -4.82 13.47 11.26
N VAL A 236 -5.31 12.27 10.95
CA VAL A 236 -5.08 11.06 11.76
C VAL A 236 -4.11 10.16 11.01
N VAL A 237 -2.85 10.16 11.45
CA VAL A 237 -1.73 9.49 10.77
C VAL A 237 -1.02 8.53 11.74
N GLY A 238 -0.15 7.69 11.19
CA GLY A 238 0.79 6.89 11.97
C GLY A 238 0.64 5.39 11.76
N CYS A 239 1.38 4.64 12.58
CA CYS A 239 1.50 3.19 12.49
C CYS A 239 0.67 2.49 13.57
N ASN A 240 0.66 1.16 13.53
CA ASN A 240 0.17 0.34 14.62
C ASN A 240 1.28 0.07 15.65
N ASN A 241 0.90 -0.22 16.89
CA ASN A 241 1.83 -0.56 17.96
C ASN A 241 1.22 -1.67 18.83
N ALA A 242 1.98 -2.74 19.08
CA ALA A 242 1.50 -3.90 19.85
C ALA A 242 1.15 -3.59 21.32
N ARG A 243 1.47 -2.39 21.83
CA ARG A 243 1.07 -1.92 23.17
C ARG A 243 -0.42 -1.54 23.27
N VAL A 244 -1.10 -1.38 22.14
CA VAL A 244 -2.53 -1.07 22.07
C VAL A 244 -3.22 -2.09 21.18
N ALA A 245 -4.53 -2.26 21.36
CA ALA A 245 -5.29 -3.14 20.47
C ALA A 245 -5.19 -2.62 19.03
N HIS A 246 -4.99 -3.55 18.10
CA HIS A 246 -4.83 -3.23 16.67
C HIS A 246 -6.02 -2.39 16.17
N ASN A 247 -5.71 -1.31 15.45
CA ASN A 247 -6.62 -0.30 14.90
C ASN A 247 -7.55 0.45 15.89
N GLU A 248 -7.64 0.05 17.16
CA GLU A 248 -8.58 0.65 18.13
C GLU A 248 -8.41 2.18 18.24
N GLY A 249 -7.17 2.64 18.41
CA GLY A 249 -6.86 4.07 18.53
C GLY A 249 -7.26 4.88 17.29
N HIS A 250 -6.95 4.36 16.10
CA HIS A 250 -7.30 5.00 14.83
C HIS A 250 -8.82 5.07 14.65
N ILE A 251 -9.51 3.94 14.80
CA ILE A 251 -10.96 3.85 14.62
C ILE A 251 -11.71 4.74 15.60
N ASN A 252 -11.36 4.68 16.89
CA ASN A 252 -12.04 5.47 17.93
C ASN A 252 -11.80 6.98 17.72
N MET A 253 -10.57 7.38 17.36
CA MET A 253 -10.26 8.78 17.08
C MET A 253 -11.05 9.30 15.89
N VAL A 254 -11.06 8.59 14.77
CA VAL A 254 -11.80 9.00 13.56
C VAL A 254 -13.30 9.08 13.85
N LYS A 255 -13.87 8.06 14.50
CA LYS A 255 -15.31 8.04 14.86
C LYS A 255 -15.69 9.23 15.73
N GLU A 256 -14.89 9.58 16.72
CA GLU A 256 -15.21 10.71 17.59
C GLU A 256 -15.03 12.06 16.88
N LEU A 257 -14.00 12.20 16.02
CA LEU A 257 -13.80 13.42 15.24
C LEU A 257 -14.96 13.69 14.26
N ILE A 258 -15.33 12.70 13.44
CA ILE A 258 -16.41 12.88 12.46
C ILE A 258 -17.77 13.09 13.14
N LYS A 259 -18.00 12.47 14.29
CA LYS A 259 -19.22 12.68 15.10
C LYS A 259 -19.34 14.11 15.62
N ASN A 260 -18.23 14.84 15.75
CA ASN A 260 -18.17 16.24 16.19
C ASN A 260 -17.95 17.22 15.03
N ASP A 261 -18.39 16.85 13.82
CA ASP A 261 -18.31 17.66 12.59
C ASP A 261 -16.87 18.04 12.19
N VAL A 262 -15.88 17.23 12.56
CA VAL A 262 -14.49 17.40 12.11
C VAL A 262 -14.23 16.54 10.89
N LEU A 263 -13.87 17.15 9.77
CA LEU A 263 -13.42 16.43 8.59
C LEU A 263 -12.06 15.78 8.88
N VAL A 264 -11.89 14.51 8.53
CA VAL A 264 -10.66 13.77 8.81
C VAL A 264 -9.93 13.42 7.52
N LEU A 265 -8.62 13.68 7.50
CA LEU A 265 -7.69 13.20 6.50
C LEU A 265 -6.80 12.11 7.13
N GLN A 266 -6.55 11.02 6.41
CA GLN A 266 -5.73 9.91 6.88
C GLN A 266 -4.66 9.56 5.85
N THR A 267 -3.50 9.14 6.33
CA THR A 267 -2.40 8.60 5.52
C THR A 267 -1.71 7.45 6.26
N GLY A 268 -0.86 6.70 5.56
CA GLY A 268 -0.11 5.58 6.15
C GLY A 268 -1.01 4.43 6.60
N CYS A 269 -0.62 3.74 7.68
CA CYS A 269 -1.39 2.61 8.22
C CYS A 269 -2.72 3.03 8.88
N SER A 270 -2.87 4.30 9.25
CA SER A 270 -4.12 4.84 9.77
C SER A 270 -5.24 4.82 8.72
N ALA A 271 -4.89 5.01 7.44
CA ALA A 271 -5.83 5.02 6.33
C ALA A 271 -6.28 3.62 5.87
N MET A 272 -5.75 2.56 6.50
CA MET A 272 -5.94 1.15 6.17
C MET A 272 -6.69 0.40 7.26
#